data_AF-A0AAV5KLM8-F1
#
_entry.id   AF-A0AAV5KLM8-F1
#
_cell.length_a   1.000
_cell.length_b   1.000
_cell.length_c   1.000
_cell.angle_alpha   90.00
_cell.angle_beta   90.00
_cell.angle_gamma   90.00
#
_symmetry.space_group_name_H-M   'P 1'
#
loop_
_entity.id
_entity.type
_entity.pdbx_description
1 polymer ?
#
loop_
_entity_poly.entity_id
_entity_poly.type
_entity_poly.pdbx_seq_one_letter_code
_entity_poly.pdbx_strand_id
1 'polypeptide(L)'
;MRALRRSQTSSSSPNSPSSSSSSSSASSSWIHLRSVLFVVTSSPTSSCSSSDRSRLRSPWSRRRRKRVLSPQKWRSLFTSDGRLLNDGVKFVKRVRSRGVDPSIRAEVWPFLLGVYDLNSSNEERDIIKTQNRQRYEKFRRVCRRLPKHGTRSFKLNEIERAFQNEDCGHIIQDRESCSSDDVVSARESLSSEERSPDAEHSDEPSIAFLEGDDGSRRVTSADVSALNSESSDSDSSEDPDVIRGSLSSEGRVENDPDMHPQENVSPSSTEGQSKLHVTEDFSSWQRIIHLDALRASADWVSYSPSQASVSDARARRSAEAVGLKDYDHLEPCRIMHAARLVAILEAYALYDPEIGYCQGMSDLLSPIITVITEDHEAFWCFVGFMKKARHNFRLDEVGIRRQLNIVSKIIKCKDSHLYRHLEKLQAEDCFFVYRMVVVLFRRELTFEQTISLWEVMWADQAAIRAGIGKSAWSRIRQRAPPTDDLLLYAIAASVLKRRKLIIEKYSSMDEILRECNSMAGHLDVWKLLDDAHNLVVTLHDKIETSF
;
A
#
# COMPACT_ATOMS: atom_id res chain seq x y z
N MET A 1 7.90 10.24 -18.81
CA MET A 1 8.39 11.59 -18.42
C MET A 1 8.40 12.58 -19.58
N ARG A 2 7.40 13.48 -19.65
CA ARG A 2 7.55 14.83 -20.21
C ARG A 2 6.92 15.78 -19.19
N ALA A 3 7.78 16.61 -18.60
CA ALA A 3 7.45 17.53 -17.54
C ALA A 3 6.41 18.57 -18.00
N LEU A 4 5.42 18.81 -17.14
CA LEU A 4 4.52 19.96 -17.22
C LEU A 4 5.34 21.26 -17.03
N ARG A 5 5.76 21.87 -18.15
CA ARG A 5 6.16 23.28 -18.17
C ARG A 5 4.90 24.13 -18.15
N ARG A 6 4.74 24.98 -17.12
CA ARG A 6 3.81 26.11 -17.16
C ARG A 6 4.59 27.41 -17.13
N SER A 7 4.24 28.25 -18.09
CA SER A 7 4.75 29.57 -18.40
C SER A 7 4.47 30.56 -17.27
N GLN A 8 5.44 31.44 -17.05
CA GLN A 8 5.33 32.61 -16.19
C GLN A 8 4.39 33.64 -16.82
N THR A 9 3.47 34.20 -16.04
CA THR A 9 2.89 35.53 -16.31
C THR A 9 2.92 36.33 -15.02
N SER A 10 3.46 37.53 -15.16
CA SER A 10 3.85 38.51 -14.17
C SER A 10 2.70 39.12 -13.38
N SER A 11 3.08 39.53 -12.18
CA SER A 11 2.40 40.33 -11.17
C SER A 11 1.84 41.69 -11.64
N SER A 12 0.70 42.07 -11.07
CA SER A 12 0.42 43.46 -10.69
C SER A 12 -0.51 43.51 -9.47
N SER A 13 -0.04 44.18 -8.43
CA SER A 13 -0.57 44.37 -7.08
C SER A 13 -1.74 45.39 -7.01
N PRO A 14 -2.40 45.57 -5.85
CA PRO A 14 -3.81 45.93 -5.74
C PRO A 14 -4.07 47.42 -5.48
N ASN A 15 -5.32 47.86 -5.67
CA ASN A 15 -5.85 49.07 -5.05
C ASN A 15 -7.26 48.81 -4.50
N SER A 16 -7.54 49.40 -3.35
CA SER A 16 -8.84 49.51 -2.67
C SER A 16 -8.98 50.98 -2.21
N PRO A 17 -10.07 51.40 -1.54
CA PRO A 17 -11.47 51.49 -2.03
C PRO A 17 -12.08 52.88 -1.74
N SER A 18 -13.24 53.24 -2.31
CA SER A 18 -14.18 54.21 -1.70
C SER A 18 -15.50 54.36 -2.48
N SER A 19 -16.62 54.20 -1.75
CA SER A 19 -17.90 54.99 -1.74
C SER A 19 -18.55 55.44 -3.07
N SER A 20 -19.86 55.51 -3.30
CA SER A 20 -21.12 55.30 -2.56
C SER A 20 -22.27 55.77 -3.49
N SER A 21 -23.53 55.54 -3.10
CA SER A 21 -24.83 56.02 -3.64
C SER A 21 -25.46 55.11 -4.73
N SER A 22 -26.47 54.29 -4.41
CA SER A 22 -27.90 54.56 -4.09
C SER A 22 -28.67 55.07 -5.33
N SER A 23 -29.87 54.63 -5.68
CA SER A 23 -30.96 53.91 -5.02
C SER A 23 -31.91 53.42 -6.14
N SER A 24 -32.60 52.29 -6.02
CA SER A 24 -34.02 52.21 -5.63
C SER A 24 -34.63 51.06 -6.47
N SER A 25 -35.66 50.31 -6.12
CA SER A 25 -36.35 49.94 -4.89
C SER A 25 -37.53 49.06 -5.34
N ALA A 26 -37.76 47.90 -4.72
CA ALA A 26 -39.11 47.33 -4.57
C ALA A 26 -39.12 46.19 -3.53
N SER A 27 -39.69 46.52 -2.36
CA SER A 27 -40.41 45.71 -1.35
C SER A 27 -39.99 44.24 -1.14
N SER A 28 -39.39 43.84 -0.01
CA SER A 28 -39.97 43.66 1.35
C SER A 28 -41.06 42.58 1.39
N SER A 29 -41.25 41.73 2.40
CA SER A 29 -40.69 41.51 3.73
C SER A 29 -41.35 40.20 4.19
N TRP A 30 -40.65 39.22 4.78
CA TRP A 30 -41.33 38.27 5.67
C TRP A 30 -40.44 37.89 6.86
N ILE A 31 -41.01 38.19 8.03
CA ILE A 31 -40.57 37.90 9.40
C ILE A 31 -41.34 36.66 9.87
N HIS A 32 -40.59 35.70 10.42
CA HIS A 32 -40.91 34.80 11.55
C HIS A 32 -41.96 33.65 11.49
N LEU A 33 -41.46 32.51 12.01
CA LEU A 33 -42.04 31.53 12.95
C LEU A 33 -42.74 30.23 12.47
N ARG A 34 -42.14 29.12 12.97
CA ARG A 34 -42.69 27.88 13.57
C ARG A 34 -43.76 27.04 12.82
N SER A 35 -43.36 25.78 12.61
CA SER A 35 -44.09 24.53 12.86
C SER A 35 -45.49 24.32 12.28
N VAL A 36 -45.59 23.48 11.25
CA VAL A 36 -46.72 22.53 11.08
C VAL A 36 -46.18 21.21 10.52
N LEU A 37 -46.40 20.13 11.26
CA LEU A 37 -46.26 18.75 10.78
C LEU A 37 -47.27 18.49 9.67
N PHE A 38 -46.84 17.90 8.55
CA PHE A 38 -47.71 17.05 7.74
C PHE A 38 -47.09 15.67 7.58
N VAL A 39 -47.79 14.70 8.17
CA VAL A 39 -47.65 13.27 7.92
C VAL A 39 -48.26 13.00 6.55
N VAL A 40 -47.46 12.50 5.61
CA VAL A 40 -47.98 11.81 4.42
C VAL A 40 -47.66 10.34 4.60
N THR A 41 -48.74 9.58 4.81
CA THR A 41 -48.78 8.13 4.80
C THR A 41 -48.62 7.64 3.36
N SER A 42 -47.75 6.66 3.16
CA SER A 42 -47.74 5.86 1.93
C SER A 42 -47.75 4.41 2.36
N SER A 43 -48.90 3.76 2.18
CA SER A 43 -49.12 2.35 2.48
C SER A 43 -48.36 1.43 1.51
N PRO A 44 -48.03 0.20 1.93
CA PRO A 44 -47.18 -0.73 1.20
C PRO A 44 -47.99 -1.73 0.36
N THR A 45 -47.44 -2.16 -0.78
CA THR A 45 -47.57 -3.50 -1.42
C THR A 45 -46.65 -3.44 -2.66
N SER A 46 -45.83 -4.42 -3.03
CA SER A 46 -46.05 -5.86 -3.04
C SER A 46 -44.74 -6.63 -2.77
N SER A 47 -44.87 -7.64 -1.93
CA SER A 47 -43.86 -8.65 -1.61
C SER A 47 -43.71 -9.64 -2.77
N CYS A 48 -42.56 -9.64 -3.43
CA CYS A 48 -42.07 -10.84 -4.12
C CYS A 48 -41.28 -11.68 -3.11
N SER A 49 -41.97 -12.64 -2.51
CA SER A 49 -41.38 -13.74 -1.75
C SER A 49 -40.65 -14.68 -2.71
N SER A 50 -39.32 -14.59 -2.75
CA SER A 50 -38.48 -15.75 -3.06
C SER A 50 -37.61 -16.04 -1.85
N SER A 51 -37.59 -17.32 -1.53
CA SER A 51 -37.25 -17.91 -0.25
C SER A 51 -35.81 -17.65 0.18
N ASP A 52 -35.66 -17.38 1.47
CA ASP A 52 -34.42 -17.18 2.21
C ASP A 52 -33.38 -18.28 1.96
N ARG A 53 -32.26 -17.91 1.33
CA ARG A 53 -30.95 -18.56 1.51
C ARG A 53 -29.88 -17.48 1.75
N SER A 54 -29.68 -17.14 3.02
CA SER A 54 -28.48 -16.47 3.57
C SER A 54 -27.95 -15.23 2.82
N ARG A 55 -28.62 -14.07 2.94
CA ARG A 55 -27.96 -12.79 2.60
C ARG A 55 -26.83 -12.50 3.59
N LEU A 56 -25.62 -12.78 3.14
CA LEU A 56 -24.38 -12.36 3.77
C LEU A 56 -24.30 -10.87 3.97
N ARG A 57 -23.77 -10.46 5.12
CA ARG A 57 -23.68 -9.06 5.49
C ARG A 57 -22.22 -8.67 5.65
N SER A 58 -21.82 -7.63 4.93
CA SER A 58 -20.50 -6.99 5.04
C SER A 58 -20.20 -6.55 6.48
N PRO A 59 -18.92 -6.62 6.91
CA PRO A 59 -18.50 -6.12 8.21
C PRO A 59 -18.75 -4.63 8.41
N TRP A 60 -18.75 -3.85 7.32
CA TRP A 60 -18.83 -2.39 7.35
C TRP A 60 -20.27 -1.84 7.22
N SER A 61 -21.26 -2.74 7.12
CA SER A 61 -22.67 -2.35 7.01
C SER A 61 -23.15 -1.50 8.21
N ARG A 62 -23.95 -0.45 7.92
CA ARG A 62 -24.42 0.52 8.93
C ARG A 62 -25.07 -0.12 10.16
N ARG A 63 -25.79 -1.25 9.99
CA ARG A 63 -26.46 -1.97 11.09
C ARG A 63 -25.50 -2.71 12.04
N ARG A 64 -24.24 -2.93 11.65
CA ARG A 64 -23.22 -3.65 12.43
C ARG A 64 -22.13 -2.75 12.98
N ARG A 65 -22.17 -1.43 12.77
CA ARG A 65 -21.18 -0.51 13.32
C ARG A 65 -21.25 -0.53 14.85
N LYS A 66 -20.28 -1.20 15.45
CA LYS A 66 -20.04 -1.22 16.90
C LYS A 66 -18.86 -0.28 17.20
N ARG A 67 -18.75 0.23 18.44
CA ARG A 67 -17.68 1.18 18.87
C ARG A 67 -16.27 0.71 18.51
N VAL A 68 -15.37 1.64 18.16
CA VAL A 68 -13.93 1.42 17.87
C VAL A 68 -13.22 0.58 18.95
N LEU A 69 -12.04 0.04 18.65
CA LEU A 69 -11.21 -0.65 19.65
C LEU A 69 -10.81 0.33 20.76
N SER A 70 -11.41 0.19 21.94
CA SER A 70 -11.15 1.08 23.08
C SER A 70 -9.88 0.71 23.84
N PRO A 71 -9.25 1.65 24.58
CA PRO A 71 -8.04 1.38 25.36
C PRO A 71 -8.17 0.24 26.36
N GLN A 72 -9.31 0.16 27.05
CA GLN A 72 -9.61 -0.92 28.00
C GLN A 72 -9.62 -2.30 27.32
N LYS A 73 -10.20 -2.38 26.12
CA LYS A 73 -10.27 -3.64 25.35
C LYS A 73 -8.95 -3.99 24.69
N TRP A 74 -8.11 -2.99 24.41
CA TRP A 74 -6.76 -3.19 23.93
C TRP A 74 -5.89 -3.83 25.01
N ARG A 75 -5.88 -3.26 26.22
CA ARG A 75 -5.16 -3.83 27.38
C ARG A 75 -5.61 -5.24 27.73
N SER A 76 -6.91 -5.54 27.60
CA SER A 76 -7.45 -6.87 27.88
C SER A 76 -7.09 -7.94 26.83
N LEU A 77 -6.38 -7.58 25.75
CA LEU A 77 -5.96 -8.53 24.72
C LEU A 77 -4.56 -9.10 24.97
N PHE A 78 -3.87 -8.62 26.00
CA PHE A 78 -2.52 -9.06 26.34
C PHE A 78 -2.52 -10.09 27.46
N THR A 79 -1.56 -11.00 27.41
CA THR A 79 -1.13 -11.87 28.52
C THR A 79 -0.26 -11.10 29.51
N SER A 80 0.08 -11.71 30.65
CA SER A 80 0.95 -11.09 31.66
C SER A 80 2.37 -10.81 31.18
N ASP A 81 2.89 -11.59 30.23
CA ASP A 81 4.20 -11.39 29.56
C ASP A 81 4.11 -10.43 28.36
N GLY A 82 2.91 -9.92 28.05
CA GLY A 82 2.71 -8.89 27.03
C GLY A 82 2.53 -9.41 25.60
N ARG A 83 2.23 -10.70 25.40
CA ARG A 83 1.87 -11.28 24.08
C ARG A 83 0.37 -11.09 23.80
N LEU A 84 -0.03 -11.03 22.53
CA LEU A 84 -1.45 -10.94 22.18
C LEU A 84 -2.15 -12.30 22.28
N LEU A 85 -3.29 -12.34 22.96
CA LEU A 85 -4.11 -13.55 23.12
C LEU A 85 -4.65 -14.07 21.78
N ASN A 86 -4.60 -15.39 21.58
CA ASN A 86 -5.06 -16.09 20.36
C ASN A 86 -4.33 -15.58 19.10
N ASP A 87 -3.01 -15.43 19.19
CA ASP A 87 -2.12 -15.05 18.10
C ASP A 87 -2.56 -13.77 17.37
N GLY A 88 -3.08 -12.79 18.12
CA GLY A 88 -3.57 -11.52 17.57
C GLY A 88 -4.83 -11.62 16.69
N VAL A 89 -5.44 -12.79 16.47
CA VAL A 89 -6.60 -12.96 15.58
C VAL A 89 -7.78 -12.08 16.01
N LYS A 90 -8.07 -12.03 17.32
CA LYS A 90 -9.15 -11.19 17.88
C LYS A 90 -8.85 -9.70 17.72
N PHE A 91 -7.59 -9.31 17.84
CA PHE A 91 -7.13 -7.94 17.66
C PHE A 91 -7.34 -7.49 16.21
N VAL A 92 -6.73 -8.20 15.25
CA VAL A 92 -6.79 -7.86 13.83
C VAL A 92 -8.23 -7.81 13.31
N LYS A 93 -9.07 -8.77 13.70
CA LYS A 93 -10.51 -8.77 13.38
C LYS A 93 -11.23 -7.53 13.89
N ARG A 94 -10.91 -7.07 15.11
CA ARG A 94 -11.56 -5.90 15.71
C ARG A 94 -11.15 -4.63 14.96
N VAL A 95 -9.86 -4.46 14.66
CA VAL A 95 -9.35 -3.34 13.88
C VAL A 95 -10.04 -3.30 12.52
N ARG A 96 -9.98 -4.41 11.75
CA ARG A 96 -10.57 -4.46 10.40
C ARG A 96 -12.06 -4.12 10.37
N SER A 97 -12.82 -4.53 11.38
CA SER A 97 -14.27 -4.33 11.39
C SER A 97 -14.72 -2.98 11.96
N ARG A 98 -13.89 -2.31 12.77
CA ARG A 98 -14.36 -1.21 13.63
C ARG A 98 -13.42 -0.01 13.69
N GLY A 99 -12.19 -0.13 13.21
CA GLY A 99 -11.14 0.87 13.38
C GLY A 99 -10.60 0.93 14.82
N VAL A 100 -9.64 1.81 15.01
CA VAL A 100 -8.90 2.01 16.28
C VAL A 100 -9.32 3.33 16.92
N ASP A 101 -9.42 3.36 18.25
CA ASP A 101 -9.59 4.61 18.99
C ASP A 101 -8.34 5.49 18.85
N PRO A 102 -8.47 6.82 18.58
CA PRO A 102 -7.33 7.70 18.38
C PRO A 102 -6.26 7.63 19.48
N SER A 103 -6.67 7.41 20.74
CA SER A 103 -5.77 7.42 21.90
C SER A 103 -4.77 6.26 21.95
N ILE A 104 -5.02 5.16 21.25
CA ILE A 104 -4.15 3.97 21.24
C ILE A 104 -3.51 3.69 19.88
N ARG A 105 -3.71 4.57 18.88
CA ARG A 105 -3.18 4.36 17.54
C ARG A 105 -1.65 4.21 17.54
N ALA A 106 -0.96 5.03 18.34
CA ALA A 106 0.49 4.97 18.47
C ALA A 106 0.99 3.61 19.01
N GLU A 107 0.22 2.93 19.86
CA GLU A 107 0.55 1.59 20.38
C GLU A 107 0.17 0.48 19.39
N VAL A 108 -0.92 0.67 18.64
CA VAL A 108 -1.52 -0.34 17.77
C VAL A 108 -0.84 -0.42 16.40
N TRP A 109 -0.46 0.72 15.82
CA TRP A 109 0.08 0.79 14.46
C TRP A 109 1.39 0.02 14.26
N PRO A 110 2.35 0.02 15.22
CA PRO A 110 3.55 -0.82 15.10
C PRO A 110 3.26 -2.31 14.86
N PHE A 111 2.20 -2.87 15.44
CA PHE A 111 1.77 -4.25 15.16
C PHE A 111 1.15 -4.38 13.76
N LEU A 112 0.26 -3.46 13.39
CA LEU A 112 -0.43 -3.49 12.08
C LEU A 112 0.54 -3.31 10.91
N LEU A 113 1.60 -2.52 11.09
CA LEU A 113 2.63 -2.25 10.10
C LEU A 113 3.79 -3.25 10.14
N GLY A 114 3.77 -4.19 11.10
CA GLY A 114 4.75 -5.27 11.19
C GLY A 114 6.12 -4.83 11.71
N VAL A 115 6.16 -3.78 12.54
CA VAL A 115 7.32 -3.44 13.37
C VAL A 115 7.46 -4.42 14.52
N TYR A 116 6.33 -4.81 15.13
CA TYR A 116 6.26 -5.85 16.15
C TYR A 116 5.49 -7.04 15.62
N ASP A 117 5.99 -8.25 15.92
CA ASP A 117 5.25 -9.48 15.67
C ASP A 117 4.02 -9.56 16.59
N LEU A 118 2.92 -10.16 16.12
CA LEU A 118 1.69 -10.27 16.92
C LEU A 118 1.88 -11.13 18.18
N ASN A 119 2.82 -12.07 18.14
CA ASN A 119 3.13 -12.96 19.24
C ASN A 119 4.27 -12.45 20.11
N SER A 120 4.86 -11.30 19.81
CA SER A 120 6.00 -10.77 20.57
C SER A 120 5.68 -10.47 22.03
N SER A 121 6.63 -10.78 22.93
CA SER A 121 6.55 -10.40 24.36
C SER A 121 6.88 -8.92 24.56
N ASN A 122 6.65 -8.38 25.77
CA ASN A 122 7.03 -6.99 26.04
C ASN A 122 8.55 -6.77 26.00
N GLU A 123 9.32 -7.73 26.55
CA GLU A 123 10.79 -7.69 26.57
C GLU A 123 11.37 -7.76 25.15
N GLU A 124 10.84 -8.65 24.30
CA GLU A 124 11.23 -8.74 22.89
C GLU A 124 10.99 -7.41 22.17
N ARG A 125 9.84 -6.75 22.42
CA ARG A 125 9.54 -5.44 21.83
C ARG A 125 10.47 -4.34 22.33
N ASP A 126 10.86 -4.33 23.60
CA ASP A 126 11.79 -3.34 24.14
C ASP A 126 13.19 -3.48 23.52
N ILE A 127 13.62 -4.72 23.26
CA ILE A 127 14.86 -5.02 22.51
C ILE A 127 14.75 -4.48 21.07
N ILE A 128 13.68 -4.84 20.36
CA ILE A 128 13.43 -4.38 18.98
C ILE A 128 13.42 -2.85 18.93
N LYS A 129 12.74 -2.19 19.85
CA LYS A 129 12.65 -0.73 19.92
C LYS A 129 14.02 -0.08 20.09
N THR A 130 14.86 -0.65 20.96
CA THR A 130 16.23 -0.16 21.20
C THR A 130 17.12 -0.33 19.97
N GLN A 131 17.09 -1.50 19.33
CA GLN A 131 17.83 -1.77 18.10
C GLN A 131 17.37 -0.87 16.95
N ASN A 132 16.06 -0.71 16.79
CA ASN A 132 15.44 0.13 15.78
C ASN A 132 15.83 1.61 15.94
N ARG A 133 15.91 2.10 17.17
CA ARG A 133 16.41 3.45 17.47
C ARG A 133 17.86 3.63 17.02
N GLN A 134 18.74 2.71 17.40
CA GLN A 134 20.16 2.76 17.02
C GLN A 134 20.34 2.72 15.49
N ARG A 135 19.61 1.84 14.79
CA ARG A 135 19.64 1.74 13.33
C ARG A 135 19.14 3.04 12.67
N TYR A 136 18.05 3.62 13.15
CA TYR A 136 17.56 4.90 12.65
C TYR A 136 18.57 6.03 12.87
N GLU A 137 19.19 6.09 14.04
CA GLU A 137 20.22 7.08 14.35
C GLU A 137 21.47 6.93 13.46
N LYS A 138 21.85 5.70 13.07
CA LYS A 138 22.87 5.45 12.04
C LYS A 138 22.50 6.14 10.72
N PHE A 139 21.29 5.90 10.19
CA PHE A 139 20.81 6.58 8.98
C PHE A 139 20.85 8.11 9.12
N ARG A 140 20.37 8.65 10.24
CA ARG A 140 20.37 10.11 10.48
C ARG A 140 21.78 10.70 10.61
N ARG A 141 22.77 9.94 11.07
CA ARG A 141 24.18 10.38 11.07
C ARG A 141 24.72 10.44 9.64
N VAL A 142 24.42 9.46 8.81
CA VAL A 142 24.78 9.48 7.38
C VAL A 142 24.12 10.66 6.66
N CYS A 143 22.81 10.88 6.82
CA CYS A 143 22.11 12.04 6.21
C CYS A 143 22.75 13.39 6.58
N ARG A 144 23.25 13.53 7.81
CA ARG A 144 23.91 14.77 8.28
C ARG A 144 25.30 14.98 7.69
N ARG A 145 26.02 13.91 7.35
CA ARG A 145 27.36 13.96 6.73
C ARG A 145 27.30 14.22 5.22
N LEU A 146 26.21 13.81 4.57
CA LEU A 146 26.03 14.04 3.14
C LEU A 146 25.89 15.55 2.86
N PRO A 147 26.64 16.09 1.89
CA PRO A 147 26.71 17.53 1.69
C PRO A 147 25.36 18.08 1.29
N LYS A 148 24.97 19.13 2.02
CA LYS A 148 23.65 19.74 1.85
C LYS A 148 23.51 20.53 0.55
N HIS A 149 24.58 20.85 -0.21
CA HIS A 149 24.58 21.32 -1.62
C HIS A 149 26.02 21.25 -2.23
N GLY A 150 26.14 20.85 -3.51
CA GLY A 150 27.23 21.26 -4.41
C GLY A 150 28.41 20.28 -4.65
N THR A 151 28.52 19.81 -5.90
CA THR A 151 29.76 19.41 -6.62
C THR A 151 30.26 17.95 -6.56
N ARG A 152 29.65 17.04 -5.81
CA ARG A 152 29.90 15.59 -6.01
C ARG A 152 28.61 14.77 -5.97
N SER A 153 28.32 14.10 -7.07
CA SER A 153 27.39 12.97 -7.13
C SER A 153 27.89 11.88 -6.18
N PHE A 154 27.14 11.58 -5.12
CA PHE A 154 27.45 10.46 -4.24
C PHE A 154 26.86 9.20 -4.84
N LYS A 155 27.74 8.36 -5.40
CA LYS A 155 27.36 7.04 -5.91
C LYS A 155 26.95 6.13 -4.75
N LEU A 156 26.01 5.22 -5.02
CA LEU A 156 25.55 4.17 -4.10
C LEU A 156 26.68 3.47 -3.33
N ASN A 157 27.79 3.18 -3.99
CA ASN A 157 28.99 2.54 -3.40
C ASN A 157 29.67 3.36 -2.29
N GLU A 158 29.38 4.65 -2.21
CA GLU A 158 29.93 5.57 -1.20
C GLU A 158 29.00 5.68 0.03
N ILE A 159 27.69 5.50 -0.18
CA ILE A 159 26.70 5.28 0.88
C ILE A 159 27.03 3.97 1.61
N GLU A 160 27.31 2.89 0.87
CA GLU A 160 27.76 1.61 1.44
C GLU A 160 29.07 1.76 2.23
N ARG A 161 30.06 2.50 1.72
CA ARG A 161 31.30 2.82 2.46
C ARG A 161 31.04 3.64 3.73
N ALA A 162 30.07 4.56 3.71
CA ALA A 162 29.67 5.32 4.90
C ALA A 162 29.04 4.43 5.98
N PHE A 163 28.39 3.32 5.60
CA PHE A 163 27.91 2.30 6.54
C PHE A 163 29.02 1.36 7.03
N GLN A 164 30.06 1.10 6.23
CA GLN A 164 31.18 0.22 6.60
C GLN A 164 32.18 0.86 7.58
N ASN A 165 32.38 2.18 7.51
CA ASN A 165 33.25 2.92 8.46
C ASN A 165 32.66 3.02 9.88
N GLU A 166 31.46 2.49 10.11
CA GLU A 166 30.70 2.51 11.36
C GLU A 166 30.53 1.07 11.86
N ASP A 167 31.63 0.40 12.25
CA ASP A 167 31.70 -0.96 12.84
C ASP A 167 30.39 -1.76 12.74
N CYS A 168 30.18 -2.36 11.56
CA CYS A 168 28.86 -2.76 11.10
C CYS A 168 28.85 -4.26 10.77
N GLY A 169 28.27 -5.07 11.66
CA GLY A 169 27.70 -6.35 11.26
C GLY A 169 26.62 -6.12 10.19
N HIS A 170 26.65 -6.93 9.14
CA HIS A 170 25.79 -6.91 7.95
C HIS A 170 24.36 -6.36 8.19
N ILE A 171 24.08 -5.10 7.85
CA ILE A 171 22.74 -4.47 7.97
C ILE A 171 21.84 -4.77 6.75
N ILE A 172 22.39 -5.37 5.68
CA ILE A 172 21.75 -5.47 4.35
C ILE A 172 21.19 -6.88 4.06
N GLN A 173 21.24 -7.83 5.01
CA GLN A 173 20.87 -9.23 4.74
C GLN A 173 19.42 -9.64 5.05
N ASP A 174 18.53 -8.71 5.44
CA ASP A 174 17.08 -8.99 5.47
C ASP A 174 16.39 -8.74 4.11
N ARG A 175 17.16 -8.82 3.03
CA ARG A 175 16.67 -8.70 1.66
C ARG A 175 16.20 -10.07 1.20
N GLU A 176 14.92 -10.34 1.46
CA GLU A 176 14.10 -11.31 0.74
C GLU A 176 14.50 -12.79 0.86
N SER A 177 13.92 -13.47 1.86
CA SER A 177 13.47 -14.86 1.73
C SER A 177 11.95 -14.88 1.98
N CYS A 178 11.18 -14.35 1.04
CA CYS A 178 9.77 -14.74 0.90
C CYS A 178 9.22 -14.29 -0.45
N SER A 179 9.53 -15.05 -1.52
CA SER A 179 8.65 -15.12 -2.68
C SER A 179 8.76 -16.49 -3.35
N SER A 180 7.70 -17.27 -3.14
CA SER A 180 7.09 -18.31 -4.00
C SER A 180 7.97 -19.43 -4.58
N ASP A 181 7.64 -20.66 -4.19
CA ASP A 181 7.06 -21.63 -5.14
C ASP A 181 6.16 -22.63 -4.41
N ASP A 182 5.14 -23.09 -5.13
CA ASP A 182 4.20 -24.15 -4.76
C ASP A 182 4.91 -25.41 -4.25
N VAL A 183 4.27 -26.16 -3.35
CA VAL A 183 3.97 -27.60 -3.49
C VAL A 183 3.30 -28.14 -2.23
N VAL A 184 2.32 -28.99 -2.52
CA VAL A 184 1.43 -29.79 -1.69
C VAL A 184 2.16 -30.70 -0.69
N SER A 185 1.59 -30.79 0.53
CA SER A 185 1.52 -31.93 1.46
C SER A 185 2.66 -32.97 1.48
N ALA A 186 3.26 -33.19 2.66
CA ALA A 186 3.21 -34.49 3.34
C ALA A 186 3.75 -34.42 4.78
N ARG A 187 3.06 -35.15 5.66
CA ARG A 187 3.56 -35.66 6.94
C ARG A 187 4.35 -36.95 6.67
N GLU A 188 5.41 -37.18 7.44
CA GLU A 188 6.01 -38.47 7.91
C GLU A 188 7.47 -38.14 8.32
N SER A 189 7.93 -38.22 9.57
CA SER A 189 8.22 -39.38 10.44
C SER A 189 9.31 -40.34 9.94
N LEU A 190 10.15 -40.76 10.91
CA LEU A 190 11.25 -41.76 10.92
C LEU A 190 12.67 -41.16 10.75
N SER A 191 13.60 -41.24 11.74
CA SER A 191 14.37 -42.42 12.20
C SER A 191 15.19 -43.02 11.05
N SER A 192 16.52 -43.22 11.08
CA SER A 192 17.40 -43.78 12.12
C SER A 192 18.89 -43.57 11.76
N GLU A 193 19.78 -43.60 12.77
CA GLU A 193 21.16 -44.17 12.84
C GLU A 193 22.24 -43.66 11.81
N GLU A 194 23.51 -43.40 12.14
CA GLU A 194 24.43 -44.06 13.06
C GLU A 194 25.75 -43.24 13.23
N ARG A 195 26.44 -43.43 14.37
CA ARG A 195 27.91 -43.49 14.59
C ARG A 195 28.70 -42.30 15.19
N SER A 196 29.09 -42.55 16.45
CA SER A 196 30.03 -41.93 17.43
C SER A 196 31.54 -42.10 17.05
N PRO A 197 32.56 -41.64 17.83
CA PRO A 197 32.72 -41.62 19.32
C PRO A 197 33.28 -40.27 19.88
N ASP A 198 33.37 -39.94 21.18
CA ASP A 198 34.05 -40.56 22.35
C ASP A 198 33.44 -39.98 23.67
N ALA A 199 33.01 -40.82 24.62
CA ALA A 199 33.64 -41.13 25.92
C ALA A 199 33.70 -39.99 26.98
N GLU A 200 32.86 -40.08 28.02
CA GLU A 200 33.24 -40.21 29.45
C GLU A 200 32.04 -40.04 30.42
N HIS A 201 31.74 -41.14 31.14
CA HIS A 201 31.19 -41.34 32.49
C HIS A 201 30.67 -40.10 33.26
N SER A 202 29.52 -40.12 33.94
CA SER A 202 29.30 -40.85 35.20
C SER A 202 27.83 -40.76 35.69
N ASP A 203 27.35 -41.87 36.25
CA ASP A 203 26.44 -42.05 37.40
C ASP A 203 24.99 -41.54 37.42
N GLU A 204 24.07 -42.52 37.37
CA GLU A 204 22.70 -42.53 37.92
C GLU A 204 22.75 -42.92 39.43
N PRO A 205 21.67 -42.73 40.24
CA PRO A 205 20.62 -43.76 40.28
C PRO A 205 19.17 -43.25 40.54
N SER A 206 18.25 -43.77 39.72
CA SER A 206 17.00 -44.53 40.00
C SER A 206 16.16 -44.30 41.27
N ILE A 207 14.82 -44.29 41.09
CA ILE A 207 13.71 -44.98 41.82
C ILE A 207 12.40 -44.61 41.05
N ALA A 208 11.78 -45.47 40.22
CA ALA A 208 10.96 -46.69 40.42
C ALA A 208 9.46 -46.45 40.75
N PHE A 209 8.61 -47.28 40.09
CA PHE A 209 7.18 -47.64 40.34
C PHE A 209 6.06 -46.76 39.74
N LEU A 210 4.98 -47.23 39.10
CA LEU A 210 4.32 -48.55 38.96
C LEU A 210 3.41 -48.63 37.70
N GLU A 211 3.08 -49.88 37.35
CA GLU A 211 2.27 -50.42 36.25
C GLU A 211 0.74 -50.18 36.31
N GLY A 212 0.07 -50.54 35.20
CA GLY A 212 -1.35 -50.92 35.07
C GLY A 212 -1.80 -50.88 33.60
N ASP A 213 -1.69 -51.96 32.81
CA ASP A 213 -2.69 -53.06 32.61
C ASP A 213 -3.97 -52.54 31.91
N ASP A 214 -4.66 -53.13 30.94
CA ASP A 214 -4.69 -54.36 30.10
C ASP A 214 -5.74 -54.04 28.99
N GLY A 215 -5.83 -54.81 27.90
CA GLY A 215 -7.08 -54.85 27.12
C GLY A 215 -7.01 -55.12 25.63
N SER A 216 -6.46 -56.27 25.25
CA SER A 216 -6.70 -57.05 24.03
C SER A 216 -7.97 -56.74 23.18
N ARG A 217 -7.82 -56.61 21.86
CA ARG A 217 -8.48 -57.51 20.88
C ARG A 217 -7.91 -57.42 19.46
N ARG A 218 -7.74 -58.60 18.90
CA ARG A 218 -7.07 -59.04 17.66
C ARG A 218 -8.12 -59.34 16.58
N VAL A 219 -7.66 -59.74 15.37
CA VAL A 219 -8.36 -60.51 14.29
C VAL A 219 -9.05 -59.58 13.25
N THR A 220 -8.88 -59.62 11.91
CA THR A 220 -8.31 -60.51 10.85
C THR A 220 -8.28 -59.67 9.55
N SER A 221 -7.21 -59.59 8.75
CA SER A 221 -6.74 -60.48 7.66
C SER A 221 -7.73 -60.81 6.53
N ALA A 222 -7.26 -60.55 5.29
CA ALA A 222 -7.53 -61.19 3.98
C ALA A 222 -7.74 -60.09 2.93
N ASP A 223 -6.72 -59.78 2.11
CA ASP A 223 -6.36 -60.45 0.84
C ASP A 223 -7.50 -60.42 -0.20
N VAL A 224 -7.22 -59.90 -1.39
CA VAL A 224 -6.95 -60.68 -2.61
C VAL A 224 -6.87 -59.73 -3.83
N SER A 225 -5.79 -59.94 -4.57
CA SER A 225 -5.35 -59.51 -5.90
C SER A 225 -6.37 -59.52 -7.06
N ALA A 226 -6.13 -58.65 -8.05
CA ALA A 226 -6.05 -58.95 -9.50
C ALA A 226 -5.74 -57.62 -10.23
N LEU A 227 -4.53 -57.33 -10.73
CA LEU A 227 -3.90 -57.80 -11.97
C LEU A 227 -4.74 -57.66 -13.25
N ASN A 228 -4.02 -57.17 -14.27
CA ASN A 228 -4.27 -57.09 -15.71
C ASN A 228 -4.72 -55.70 -16.21
N SER A 229 -4.24 -55.13 -17.31
CA SER A 229 -3.06 -55.34 -18.17
C SER A 229 -3.28 -54.43 -19.41
N GLU A 230 -2.23 -53.68 -19.82
CA GLU A 230 -1.75 -53.43 -21.22
C GLU A 230 -2.70 -52.94 -22.35
N SER A 231 -2.29 -51.84 -23.01
CA SER A 231 -1.97 -51.72 -24.46
C SER A 231 -1.68 -50.23 -24.79
N SER A 232 -0.47 -49.81 -25.21
CA SER A 232 0.17 -49.92 -26.56
C SER A 232 -0.54 -49.06 -27.62
N ASP A 233 0.05 -48.31 -28.55
CA ASP A 233 1.38 -47.73 -28.87
C ASP A 233 1.18 -46.79 -30.09
N SER A 234 2.22 -46.03 -30.44
CA SER A 234 2.56 -45.41 -31.75
C SER A 234 2.32 -43.89 -31.85
N ASP A 235 3.36 -43.05 -31.88
CA ASP A 235 4.38 -42.75 -32.92
C ASP A 235 3.86 -41.93 -34.12
N SER A 236 4.37 -40.71 -34.27
CA SER A 236 5.20 -40.30 -35.43
C SER A 236 5.63 -38.83 -35.33
N SER A 237 6.91 -38.62 -35.58
CA SER A 237 7.65 -37.38 -35.83
C SER A 237 7.31 -36.71 -37.17
N GLU A 238 7.60 -35.41 -37.30
CA GLU A 238 8.51 -34.78 -38.28
C GLU A 238 8.21 -33.27 -38.49
N ASP A 239 9.22 -32.41 -38.27
CA ASP A 239 9.36 -31.07 -38.87
C ASP A 239 9.94 -31.21 -40.30
N PRO A 240 9.72 -30.25 -41.23
CA PRO A 240 10.80 -29.29 -41.50
C PRO A 240 10.40 -27.88 -42.03
N ASP A 241 11.32 -26.95 -41.78
CA ASP A 241 11.81 -25.76 -42.54
C ASP A 241 10.92 -24.91 -43.50
N VAL A 242 10.89 -23.62 -43.17
CA VAL A 242 11.17 -22.40 -43.98
C VAL A 242 11.06 -22.49 -45.52
N ILE A 243 10.12 -21.73 -46.12
CA ILE A 243 10.36 -20.86 -47.31
C ILE A 243 9.45 -19.62 -47.28
N ARG A 244 10.10 -18.46 -47.49
CA ARG A 244 9.54 -17.12 -47.74
C ARG A 244 9.19 -16.96 -49.23
N GLY A 245 8.01 -16.41 -49.55
CA GLY A 245 7.66 -16.01 -50.91
C GLY A 245 6.63 -14.88 -50.92
N SER A 246 7.04 -13.70 -51.38
CA SER A 246 6.20 -12.53 -51.70
C SER A 246 6.26 -12.29 -53.21
N LEU A 247 5.18 -11.77 -53.82
CA LEU A 247 5.08 -10.97 -55.07
C LEU A 247 3.57 -10.73 -55.30
N SER A 248 3.04 -9.59 -55.76
CA SER A 248 3.38 -8.69 -56.88
C SER A 248 2.48 -7.44 -56.76
N SER A 249 2.60 -6.27 -57.41
CA SER A 249 3.46 -5.60 -58.40
C SER A 249 2.83 -4.17 -58.53
N GLU A 250 3.57 -3.08 -58.67
CA GLU A 250 3.94 -2.37 -59.92
C GLU A 250 4.83 -1.17 -59.49
N GLY A 251 5.86 -0.66 -60.19
CA GLY A 251 6.51 -0.97 -61.46
C GLY A 251 7.56 0.12 -61.78
N ARG A 252 8.49 -0.21 -62.70
CA ARG A 252 9.39 0.65 -63.53
C ARG A 252 10.73 1.14 -62.90
N VAL A 253 11.92 0.56 -63.23
CA VAL A 253 12.81 0.69 -64.45
C VAL A 253 13.57 2.04 -64.44
N GLU A 254 14.90 2.21 -64.57
CA GLU A 254 16.07 1.40 -65.03
C GLU A 254 17.41 2.16 -64.78
N ASN A 255 18.55 1.43 -64.75
CA ASN A 255 19.94 1.72 -65.26
C ASN A 255 20.80 2.84 -64.62
N ASP A 256 22.14 2.80 -64.42
CA ASP A 256 23.28 1.87 -64.65
C ASP A 256 24.55 2.44 -63.88
N PRO A 257 25.82 1.95 -63.96
CA PRO A 257 26.72 1.76 -62.81
C PRO A 257 28.14 2.42 -62.96
N ASP A 258 29.13 1.93 -62.19
CA ASP A 258 30.61 2.18 -62.22
C ASP A 258 31.15 3.48 -61.57
N MET A 259 32.30 3.57 -60.86
CA MET A 259 33.46 2.68 -60.63
C MET A 259 34.32 3.18 -59.44
N HIS A 260 35.01 2.22 -58.80
CA HIS A 260 36.05 2.13 -57.73
C HIS A 260 37.28 3.12 -57.73
N PRO A 261 38.35 3.01 -56.88
CA PRO A 261 38.63 2.21 -55.63
C PRO A 261 39.46 2.91 -54.49
N GLN A 262 39.64 2.18 -53.36
CA GLN A 262 40.84 2.07 -52.47
C GLN A 262 41.23 3.29 -51.58
N GLU A 263 41.63 3.19 -50.30
CA GLU A 263 41.95 2.07 -49.42
C GLU A 263 42.16 2.57 -47.96
N ASN A 264 41.89 1.68 -46.99
CA ASN A 264 42.50 1.53 -45.66
C ASN A 264 42.02 2.32 -44.41
N VAL A 265 41.45 1.52 -43.49
CA VAL A 265 41.60 1.44 -42.02
C VAL A 265 40.26 1.49 -41.24
N SER A 266 39.87 0.32 -40.73
CA SER A 266 38.71 0.00 -39.85
C SER A 266 39.04 0.20 -38.35
N PRO A 267 38.13 -0.06 -37.37
CA PRO A 267 36.67 -0.16 -37.42
C PRO A 267 35.97 0.76 -36.38
N SER A 268 34.91 1.47 -36.76
CA SER A 268 33.93 1.98 -35.79
C SER A 268 32.80 0.97 -35.65
N SER A 269 32.84 0.18 -34.56
CA SER A 269 31.70 -0.60 -34.13
C SER A 269 30.57 0.35 -33.73
N THR A 270 29.46 0.18 -34.41
CA THR A 270 28.16 0.84 -34.25
C THR A 270 27.81 1.13 -32.80
N GLU A 271 27.54 2.40 -32.52
CA GLU A 271 26.92 2.87 -31.28
C GLU A 271 25.60 2.12 -31.05
N GLY A 272 25.64 1.11 -30.18
CA GLY A 272 24.47 0.68 -29.43
C GLY A 272 24.07 1.84 -28.52
N GLN A 273 22.97 2.51 -28.85
CA GLN A 273 22.34 3.50 -28.00
C GLN A 273 21.91 2.86 -26.67
N SER A 274 22.81 2.79 -25.70
CA SER A 274 22.45 2.59 -24.32
C SER A 274 21.67 3.82 -23.86
N LYS A 275 20.38 3.65 -23.55
CA LYS A 275 19.60 4.62 -22.77
C LYS A 275 20.43 5.00 -21.53
N LEU A 276 20.99 6.21 -21.52
CA LEU A 276 21.59 6.82 -20.35
C LEU A 276 20.48 7.04 -19.31
N HIS A 277 20.31 6.05 -18.44
CA HIS A 277 19.48 6.18 -17.25
C HIS A 277 20.18 7.19 -16.34
N VAL A 278 19.62 8.39 -16.18
CA VAL A 278 20.12 9.34 -15.19
C VAL A 278 19.89 8.68 -13.83
N THR A 279 20.96 8.24 -13.19
CA THR A 279 20.92 7.79 -11.79
C THR A 279 20.52 8.98 -10.94
N GLU A 280 19.35 8.91 -10.30
CA GLU A 280 18.95 9.94 -9.35
C GLU A 280 19.90 9.89 -8.16
N ASP A 281 20.62 10.99 -7.92
CA ASP A 281 21.51 11.11 -6.78
C ASP A 281 20.74 11.54 -5.52
N PHE A 282 21.26 11.20 -4.34
CA PHE A 282 20.65 11.54 -3.05
C PHE A 282 20.30 13.04 -2.90
N SER A 283 21.11 13.93 -3.47
CA SER A 283 20.84 15.38 -3.47
C SER A 283 19.56 15.76 -4.23
N SER A 284 19.21 15.01 -5.28
CA SER A 284 17.94 15.19 -5.99
C SER A 284 16.77 14.84 -5.09
N TRP A 285 16.84 13.69 -4.40
CA TRP A 285 15.82 13.30 -3.42
C TRP A 285 15.67 14.32 -2.31
N GLN A 286 16.77 14.80 -1.70
CA GLN A 286 16.72 15.83 -0.67
C GLN A 286 15.98 17.08 -1.13
N ARG A 287 16.26 17.57 -2.34
CA ARG A 287 15.58 18.75 -2.88
C ARG A 287 14.07 18.57 -2.97
N ILE A 288 13.62 17.40 -3.45
CA ILE A 288 12.18 17.11 -3.60
C ILE A 288 11.55 16.90 -2.22
N ILE A 289 12.21 16.17 -1.32
CA ILE A 289 11.76 15.95 0.07
C ILE A 289 11.52 17.29 0.78
N HIS A 290 12.48 18.21 0.71
CA HIS A 290 12.37 19.52 1.38
C HIS A 290 11.21 20.34 0.82
N LEU A 291 11.04 20.34 -0.51
CA LEU A 291 9.94 21.05 -1.16
C LEU A 291 8.57 20.47 -0.79
N ASP A 292 8.44 19.14 -0.79
CA ASP A 292 7.20 18.47 -0.44
C ASP A 292 6.86 18.62 1.04
N ALA A 293 7.85 18.58 1.93
CA ALA A 293 7.66 18.79 3.36
C ALA A 293 7.08 20.18 3.68
N LEU A 294 7.55 21.24 3.00
CA LEU A 294 7.01 22.59 3.14
C LEU A 294 5.57 22.71 2.61
N ARG A 295 5.25 21.96 1.55
CA ARG A 295 3.93 21.93 0.92
C ARG A 295 2.94 21.00 1.61
N ALA A 296 3.37 20.26 2.63
CA ALA A 296 2.53 19.30 3.34
C ALA A 296 1.28 19.99 3.91
N SER A 297 0.14 19.31 3.75
CA SER A 297 -1.17 19.75 4.22
C SER A 297 -1.19 19.95 5.74
N ALA A 298 -1.98 20.93 6.21
CA ALA A 298 -2.20 21.23 7.62
C ALA A 298 -3.51 20.62 8.19
N ASP A 299 -4.20 19.77 7.43
CA ASP A 299 -5.45 19.10 7.83
C ASP A 299 -5.30 18.18 9.06
N TRP A 300 -4.08 17.79 9.41
CA TRP A 300 -3.77 17.02 10.61
C TRP A 300 -3.81 17.85 11.91
N VAL A 301 -3.70 19.18 11.83
CA VAL A 301 -3.60 20.06 13.00
C VAL A 301 -4.86 20.00 13.86
N SER A 302 -6.03 19.97 13.22
CA SER A 302 -7.33 19.82 13.91
C SER A 302 -7.50 18.44 14.54
N TYR A 303 -6.86 17.43 13.95
CA TYR A 303 -6.93 16.05 14.43
C TYR A 303 -6.04 15.81 15.66
N SER A 304 -4.86 16.46 15.73
CA SER A 304 -3.92 16.31 16.85
C SER A 304 -3.48 17.66 17.43
N PRO A 305 -4.36 18.36 18.19
CA PRO A 305 -4.02 19.66 18.77
C PRO A 305 -2.84 19.60 19.76
N SER A 306 -2.69 18.47 20.47
CA SER A 306 -1.57 18.26 21.39
C SER A 306 -0.22 18.22 20.69
N GLN A 307 -0.13 17.57 19.52
CA GLN A 307 1.09 17.60 18.71
C GLN A 307 1.30 18.93 18.00
N ALA A 308 0.22 19.65 17.67
CA ALA A 308 0.32 20.99 17.09
C ALA A 308 0.78 22.05 18.09
N SER A 309 0.72 21.77 19.40
CA SER A 309 1.24 22.67 20.44
C SER A 309 2.78 22.63 20.47
N VAL A 310 3.40 23.48 19.65
CA VAL A 310 4.86 23.55 19.50
C VAL A 310 5.34 24.99 19.66
N SER A 311 6.32 25.22 20.53
CA SER A 311 6.99 26.52 20.65
C SER A 311 7.85 26.82 19.42
N ASP A 312 7.90 28.07 18.99
CA ASP A 312 8.72 28.55 17.86
C ASP A 312 10.21 28.11 17.97
N ALA A 313 10.83 28.27 19.15
CA ALA A 313 12.22 27.86 19.39
C ALA A 313 12.47 26.36 19.19
N ARG A 314 11.49 25.49 19.48
CA ARG A 314 11.61 24.05 19.24
C ARG A 314 11.46 23.72 17.75
N ALA A 315 10.56 24.43 17.07
CA ALA A 315 10.33 24.28 15.63
C ALA A 315 11.58 24.68 14.82
N ARG A 316 12.16 25.85 15.09
CA ARG A 316 13.38 26.35 14.42
C ARG A 316 14.57 25.42 14.62
N ARG A 317 14.84 24.99 15.86
CA ARG A 317 15.91 24.01 16.14
C ARG A 317 15.77 22.72 15.33
N SER A 318 14.53 22.25 15.14
CA SER A 318 14.27 21.02 14.38
C SER A 318 14.47 21.25 12.87
N ALA A 319 14.03 22.39 12.35
CA ALA A 319 14.26 22.80 10.97
C ALA A 319 15.76 22.95 10.65
N GLU A 320 16.52 23.59 11.54
CA GLU A 320 17.98 23.73 11.43
C GLU A 320 18.69 22.37 11.44
N ALA A 321 18.29 21.45 12.30
CA ALA A 321 18.89 20.11 12.40
C ALA A 321 18.82 19.34 11.06
N VAL A 322 17.74 19.54 10.29
CA VAL A 322 17.58 18.93 8.97
C VAL A 322 18.04 19.84 7.82
N GLY A 323 18.38 21.10 8.10
CA GLY A 323 18.77 22.09 7.08
C GLY A 323 17.62 22.55 6.20
N LEU A 324 16.39 22.53 6.73
CA LEU A 324 15.21 23.08 6.06
C LEU A 324 15.41 24.59 5.88
N LYS A 325 14.91 25.15 4.77
CA LYS A 325 14.96 26.58 4.46
C LYS A 325 13.57 27.07 4.03
N ASP A 326 13.44 28.38 3.83
CA ASP A 326 12.23 29.02 3.28
C ASP A 326 10.93 28.74 4.06
N TYR A 327 11.03 28.52 5.37
CA TYR A 327 9.91 28.12 6.22
C TYR A 327 9.33 29.26 7.08
N ASP A 328 9.85 30.49 6.96
CA ASP A 328 9.45 31.62 7.83
C ASP A 328 7.97 32.03 7.70
N HIS A 329 7.31 31.64 6.62
CA HIS A 329 5.88 31.87 6.37
C HIS A 329 4.97 30.81 7.01
N LEU A 330 5.55 29.78 7.64
CA LEU A 330 4.82 28.66 8.23
C LEU A 330 4.67 28.83 9.75
N GLU A 331 3.53 28.39 10.28
CA GLU A 331 3.32 28.27 11.71
C GLU A 331 4.30 27.27 12.36
N PRO A 332 4.68 27.45 13.65
CA PRO A 332 5.64 26.57 14.34
C PRO A 332 5.31 25.07 14.25
N CYS A 333 4.03 24.71 14.33
CA CYS A 333 3.59 23.31 14.22
C CYS A 333 3.87 22.72 12.83
N ARG A 334 3.72 23.52 11.77
CA ARG A 334 3.99 23.10 10.39
C ARG A 334 5.49 23.03 10.12
N ILE A 335 6.28 23.94 10.68
CA ILE A 335 7.75 23.88 10.62
C ILE A 335 8.24 22.59 11.27
N MET A 336 7.76 22.27 12.48
CA MET A 336 8.11 21.03 13.18
C MET A 336 7.73 19.79 12.37
N HIS A 337 6.51 19.76 11.83
CA HIS A 337 6.03 18.64 11.01
C HIS A 337 6.88 18.45 9.74
N ALA A 338 7.19 19.54 9.04
CA ALA A 338 8.05 19.52 7.87
C ALA A 338 9.45 19.00 8.22
N ALA A 339 10.05 19.45 9.34
CA ALA A 339 11.34 18.98 9.79
C ALA A 339 11.35 17.47 10.05
N ARG A 340 10.29 16.94 10.68
CA ARG A 340 10.14 15.49 10.92
C ARG A 340 9.96 14.69 9.62
N LEU A 341 9.17 15.20 8.67
CA LEU A 341 9.06 14.61 7.33
C LEU A 341 10.42 14.51 6.66
N VAL A 342 11.19 15.59 6.63
CA VAL A 342 12.54 15.60 6.05
C VAL A 342 13.42 14.56 6.74
N ALA A 343 13.40 14.53 8.07
CA ALA A 343 14.28 13.64 8.84
C ALA A 343 14.08 12.16 8.47
N ILE A 344 12.83 11.74 8.41
CA ILE A 344 12.46 10.34 8.19
C ILE A 344 12.55 9.96 6.70
N LEU A 345 12.14 10.85 5.78
CA LEU A 345 12.21 10.56 4.34
C LEU A 345 13.63 10.51 3.82
N GLU A 346 14.54 11.36 4.31
CA GLU A 346 15.96 11.26 3.98
C GLU A 346 16.56 9.94 4.48
N ALA A 347 16.19 9.52 5.70
CA ALA A 347 16.63 8.22 6.22
C ALA A 347 16.07 7.06 5.40
N TYR A 348 14.82 7.16 4.94
CA TYR A 348 14.19 6.13 4.11
C TYR A 348 14.87 6.02 2.74
N ALA A 349 15.21 7.16 2.12
CA ALA A 349 15.91 7.16 0.83
C ALA A 349 17.30 6.49 0.91
N LEU A 350 17.96 6.48 2.08
CA LEU A 350 19.17 5.70 2.31
C LEU A 350 18.89 4.23 2.62
N TYR A 351 17.76 3.93 3.27
CA TYR A 351 17.35 2.56 3.58
C TYR A 351 16.96 1.78 2.32
N ASP A 352 16.26 2.42 1.38
CA ASP A 352 15.81 1.83 0.12
C ASP A 352 16.22 2.70 -1.07
N PRO A 353 17.49 2.67 -1.49
CA PRO A 353 18.01 3.54 -2.55
C PRO A 353 17.57 3.14 -3.97
N GLU A 354 17.01 1.94 -4.18
CA GLU A 354 16.42 1.56 -5.47
C GLU A 354 15.16 2.38 -5.75
N ILE A 355 14.40 2.74 -4.70
CA ILE A 355 13.23 3.62 -4.80
C ILE A 355 13.60 5.07 -4.48
N GLY A 356 14.48 5.25 -3.48
CA GLY A 356 14.88 6.57 -2.99
C GLY A 356 13.69 7.36 -2.45
N TYR A 357 13.42 8.50 -3.09
CA TYR A 357 12.25 9.31 -2.80
C TYR A 357 11.50 9.69 -4.08
N CYS A 358 10.20 9.44 -4.07
CA CYS A 358 9.27 9.88 -5.09
C CYS A 358 8.21 10.83 -4.49
N GLN A 359 7.78 11.81 -5.30
CA GLN A 359 6.71 12.72 -4.91
C GLN A 359 5.45 11.93 -4.54
N GLY A 360 4.86 12.26 -3.38
CA GLY A 360 3.73 11.54 -2.79
C GLY A 360 4.09 10.67 -1.60
N MET A 361 5.36 10.30 -1.40
CA MET A 361 5.77 9.59 -0.18
C MET A 361 5.59 10.44 1.09
N SER A 362 5.72 11.76 1.00
CA SER A 362 5.39 12.69 2.09
C SER A 362 3.90 12.65 2.47
N ASP A 363 3.00 12.47 1.51
CA ASP A 363 1.56 12.29 1.74
C ASP A 363 1.30 10.99 2.54
N LEU A 364 2.10 9.94 2.29
CA LEU A 364 2.01 8.66 3.00
C LEU A 364 2.59 8.71 4.42
N LEU A 365 3.73 9.38 4.60
CA LEU A 365 4.38 9.49 5.90
C LEU A 365 3.64 10.44 6.86
N SER A 366 3.03 11.51 6.34
CA SER A 366 2.43 12.58 7.14
C SER A 366 1.44 12.06 8.21
N PRO A 367 0.48 11.17 7.91
CA PRO A 367 -0.39 10.60 8.95
C PRO A 367 0.33 9.77 10.02
N ILE A 368 1.43 9.09 9.66
CA ILE A 368 2.24 8.28 10.59
C ILE A 368 2.90 9.16 11.62
N ILE A 369 3.57 10.24 11.20
CA ILE A 369 4.27 11.11 12.16
C ILE A 369 3.30 11.94 13.01
N THR A 370 2.08 12.21 12.53
CA THR A 370 1.02 12.84 13.34
C THR A 370 0.52 11.93 14.46
N VAL A 371 0.60 10.61 14.30
CA VAL A 371 0.16 9.65 15.31
C VAL A 371 1.33 9.21 16.19
N ILE A 372 2.48 8.91 15.60
CA ILE A 372 3.67 8.41 16.27
C ILE A 372 4.61 9.57 16.54
N THR A 373 4.81 9.89 17.82
CA THR A 373 5.63 11.04 18.25
C THR A 373 7.12 10.81 18.08
N GLU A 374 7.57 9.56 18.20
CA GLU A 374 8.97 9.19 18.16
C GLU A 374 9.42 8.89 16.72
N ASP A 375 10.42 9.61 16.23
CA ASP A 375 10.81 9.52 14.80
C ASP A 375 11.38 8.15 14.40
N HIS A 376 12.09 7.46 15.29
CA HIS A 376 12.61 6.12 15.01
C HIS A 376 11.46 5.11 14.82
N GLU A 377 10.43 5.17 15.67
CA GLU A 377 9.28 4.28 15.57
C GLU A 377 8.41 4.64 14.35
N ALA A 378 8.25 5.94 14.06
CA ALA A 378 7.57 6.41 12.86
C ALA A 378 8.30 5.98 11.58
N PHE A 379 9.64 6.02 11.57
CA PHE A 379 10.47 5.53 10.47
C PHE A 379 10.22 4.04 10.21
N TRP A 380 10.27 3.18 11.24
CA TRP A 380 10.05 1.74 11.04
C TRP A 380 8.60 1.40 10.69
N CYS A 381 7.64 2.17 11.20
CA CYS A 381 6.25 2.09 10.74
C CYS A 381 6.13 2.46 9.25
N PHE A 382 6.83 3.51 8.81
CA PHE A 382 6.87 3.89 7.39
C PHE A 382 7.56 2.83 6.52
N VAL A 383 8.67 2.23 6.99
CA VAL A 383 9.30 1.08 6.32
C VAL A 383 8.30 -0.07 6.19
N GLY A 384 7.59 -0.41 7.26
CA GLY A 384 6.52 -1.42 7.25
C GLY A 384 5.40 -1.10 6.26
N PHE A 385 4.97 0.17 6.20
CA PHE A 385 3.97 0.63 5.24
C PHE A 385 4.46 0.51 3.80
N MET A 386 5.72 0.88 3.57
CA MET A 386 6.33 0.85 2.25
C MET A 386 6.52 -0.59 1.75
N LYS A 387 6.59 -1.63 2.58
CA LYS A 387 6.64 -3.04 2.10
C LYS A 387 5.57 -3.35 1.04
N LYS A 388 4.37 -2.79 1.15
CA LYS A 388 3.31 -2.92 0.14
C LYS A 388 3.29 -1.75 -0.85
N ALA A 389 3.44 -0.52 -0.36
CA ALA A 389 3.31 0.68 -1.19
C ALA A 389 4.50 0.93 -2.14
N ARG A 390 5.67 0.30 -1.89
CA ARG A 390 6.92 0.44 -2.66
C ARG A 390 6.71 0.30 -4.16
N HIS A 391 5.89 -0.66 -4.59
CA HIS A 391 5.63 -0.92 -6.01
C HIS A 391 4.98 0.28 -6.73
N ASN A 392 4.33 1.20 -6.02
CA ASN A 392 3.74 2.40 -6.60
C ASN A 392 4.78 3.43 -7.05
N PHE A 393 5.98 3.35 -6.49
CA PHE A 393 7.03 4.36 -6.64
C PHE A 393 8.23 3.85 -7.46
N ARG A 394 8.09 2.70 -8.13
CA ARG A 394 9.11 2.20 -9.06
C ARG A 394 9.19 3.08 -10.30
N LEU A 395 10.41 3.38 -10.74
CA LEU A 395 10.67 4.19 -11.94
C LEU A 395 10.17 3.54 -13.25
N ASP A 396 10.02 2.21 -13.28
CA ASP A 396 9.49 1.46 -14.43
C ASP A 396 7.96 1.55 -14.59
N GLU A 397 7.28 2.16 -13.62
CA GLU A 397 5.83 2.31 -13.54
C GLU A 397 5.06 0.98 -13.60
N VAL A 398 5.73 -0.18 -13.51
CA VAL A 398 5.12 -1.51 -13.70
C VAL A 398 4.10 -1.77 -12.60
N GLY A 399 4.44 -1.44 -11.36
CA GLY A 399 3.57 -1.65 -10.21
C GLY A 399 2.28 -0.83 -10.28
N ILE A 400 2.35 0.42 -10.75
CA ILE A 400 1.16 1.26 -10.94
C ILE A 400 0.32 0.79 -12.12
N ARG A 401 0.95 0.52 -13.27
CA ARG A 401 0.21 0.07 -14.47
C ARG A 401 -0.53 -1.24 -14.20
N ARG A 402 0.08 -2.17 -13.46
CA ARG A 402 -0.57 -3.40 -13.01
C ARG A 402 -1.83 -3.11 -12.18
N GLN A 403 -1.74 -2.20 -11.20
CA GLN A 403 -2.87 -1.86 -10.33
C GLN A 403 -4.00 -1.14 -11.08
N LEU A 404 -3.67 -0.22 -11.99
CA LEU A 404 -4.65 0.44 -12.85
C LEU A 404 -5.37 -0.56 -13.76
N ASN A 405 -4.64 -1.53 -14.30
CA ASN A 405 -5.25 -2.63 -15.08
C ASN A 405 -6.19 -3.49 -14.20
N ILE A 406 -5.84 -3.80 -12.95
CA ILE A 406 -6.75 -4.49 -12.03
C ILE A 406 -8.03 -3.67 -11.81
N VAL A 407 -7.93 -2.36 -11.58
CA VAL A 407 -9.11 -1.48 -11.45
C VAL A 407 -9.97 -1.51 -12.72
N SER A 408 -9.34 -1.42 -13.89
CA SER A 408 -9.99 -1.51 -15.20
C SER A 408 -10.74 -2.83 -15.37
N LYS A 409 -10.11 -3.97 -15.04
CA LYS A 409 -10.74 -5.30 -15.05
C LYS A 409 -11.93 -5.37 -14.10
N ILE A 410 -11.82 -4.84 -12.87
CA ILE A 410 -12.94 -4.82 -11.91
C ILE A 410 -14.13 -4.05 -12.50
N ILE A 411 -13.90 -2.88 -13.10
CA ILE A 411 -14.95 -2.07 -13.73
C ILE A 411 -15.57 -2.83 -14.91
N LYS A 412 -14.75 -3.42 -15.80
CA LYS A 412 -15.21 -4.21 -16.95
C LYS A 412 -16.09 -5.38 -16.54
N CYS A 413 -15.67 -6.15 -15.56
CA CYS A 413 -16.42 -7.31 -15.06
C CYS A 413 -17.72 -6.90 -14.34
N LYS A 414 -17.71 -5.75 -13.65
CA LYS A 414 -18.89 -5.28 -12.92
C LYS A 414 -19.93 -4.60 -13.80
N ASP A 415 -19.48 -3.79 -14.76
CA ASP A 415 -20.31 -2.92 -15.58
C ASP A 415 -19.71 -2.69 -16.98
N SER A 416 -20.03 -3.60 -17.89
CA SER A 416 -19.54 -3.55 -19.28
C SER A 416 -20.01 -2.31 -20.05
N HIS A 417 -21.15 -1.73 -19.68
CA HIS A 417 -21.68 -0.53 -20.32
C HIS A 417 -20.86 0.70 -19.93
N LEU A 418 -20.55 0.88 -18.64
CA LEU A 418 -19.63 1.93 -18.20
C LEU A 418 -18.25 1.75 -18.84
N TYR A 419 -17.73 0.52 -18.85
CA TYR A 419 -16.41 0.23 -19.42
C TYR A 419 -16.35 0.59 -20.92
N ARG A 420 -17.35 0.22 -21.72
CA ARG A 420 -17.41 0.60 -23.14
C ARG A 420 -17.49 2.11 -23.35
N HIS A 421 -18.13 2.85 -22.43
CA HIS A 421 -18.09 4.31 -22.45
C HIS A 421 -16.68 4.84 -22.18
N LEU A 422 -15.95 4.26 -21.22
CA LEU A 422 -14.55 4.62 -20.97
C LEU A 422 -13.65 4.32 -22.18
N GLU A 423 -13.83 3.19 -22.87
CA GLU A 423 -13.10 2.88 -24.11
C GLU A 423 -13.33 3.92 -25.21
N LYS A 424 -14.58 4.37 -25.39
CA LYS A 424 -14.90 5.45 -26.35
C LYS A 424 -14.21 6.76 -26.00
N LEU A 425 -13.95 7.00 -24.71
CA LEU A 425 -13.28 8.19 -24.19
C LEU A 425 -11.75 8.02 -24.07
N GLN A 426 -11.19 6.89 -24.51
CA GLN A 426 -9.77 6.53 -24.33
C GLN A 426 -9.32 6.61 -22.87
N ALA A 427 -10.19 6.16 -21.96
CA ALA A 427 -10.01 6.21 -20.51
C ALA A 427 -10.01 4.79 -19.87
N GLU A 428 -9.98 3.73 -20.68
CA GLU A 428 -10.03 2.34 -20.24
C GLU A 428 -8.82 1.90 -19.42
N ASP A 429 -7.68 2.56 -19.60
CA ASP A 429 -6.47 2.37 -18.80
C ASP A 429 -6.60 2.86 -17.35
N CYS A 430 -7.71 3.55 -17.04
CA CYS A 430 -8.04 4.11 -15.74
C CYS A 430 -7.01 5.13 -15.22
N PHE A 431 -6.24 5.81 -16.08
CA PHE A 431 -5.26 6.80 -15.62
C PHE A 431 -5.90 7.95 -14.81
N PHE A 432 -7.21 8.20 -14.99
CA PHE A 432 -7.98 9.15 -14.19
C PHE A 432 -8.05 8.85 -12.69
N VAL A 433 -7.70 7.63 -12.24
CA VAL A 433 -7.55 7.27 -10.81
C VAL A 433 -6.09 7.11 -10.36
N TYR A 434 -5.10 7.44 -11.19
CA TYR A 434 -3.66 7.31 -10.88
C TYR A 434 -3.32 7.83 -9.48
N ARG A 435 -3.79 9.04 -9.16
CA ARG A 435 -3.52 9.70 -7.87
C ARG A 435 -4.07 8.91 -6.68
N MET A 436 -5.26 8.32 -6.80
CA MET A 436 -5.86 7.51 -5.73
C MET A 436 -5.04 6.25 -5.45
N VAL A 437 -4.47 5.64 -6.49
CA VAL A 437 -3.63 4.45 -6.34
C VAL A 437 -2.29 4.83 -5.72
N VAL A 438 -1.58 5.82 -6.28
CA VAL A 438 -0.22 6.18 -5.86
C VAL A 438 -0.17 6.60 -4.39
N VAL A 439 -1.09 7.46 -3.95
CA VAL A 439 -1.12 7.94 -2.55
C VAL A 439 -2.26 7.33 -1.72
N LEU A 440 -2.77 6.16 -2.13
CA LEU A 440 -3.70 5.34 -1.34
C LEU A 440 -4.90 6.14 -0.79
N PHE A 441 -5.60 6.86 -1.67
CA PHE A 441 -6.72 7.76 -1.38
C PHE A 441 -6.45 8.99 -0.49
N ARG A 442 -5.19 9.25 -0.09
CA ARG A 442 -4.85 10.34 0.83
C ARG A 442 -5.34 11.72 0.37
N ARG A 443 -5.48 11.94 -0.94
CA ARG A 443 -5.91 13.22 -1.52
C ARG A 443 -7.42 13.30 -1.79
N GLU A 444 -8.15 12.20 -1.61
CA GLU A 444 -9.59 12.09 -1.87
C GLU A 444 -10.41 11.86 -0.59
N LEU A 445 -9.74 11.49 0.50
CA LEU A 445 -10.34 11.29 1.82
C LEU A 445 -9.87 12.37 2.79
N THR A 446 -10.68 12.66 3.79
CA THR A 446 -10.23 13.48 4.92
C THR A 446 -9.14 12.75 5.70
N PHE A 447 -8.39 13.47 6.54
CA PHE A 447 -7.33 12.89 7.36
C PHE A 447 -7.82 11.68 8.20
N GLU A 448 -8.94 11.83 8.91
CA GLU A 448 -9.53 10.75 9.72
C GLU A 448 -10.03 9.56 8.89
N GLN A 449 -10.61 9.84 7.72
CA GLN A 449 -11.08 8.81 6.81
C GLN A 449 -9.93 8.03 6.21
N THR A 450 -8.82 8.70 5.88
CA THR A 450 -7.60 8.07 5.38
C THR A 450 -7.05 7.10 6.41
N ILE A 451 -6.89 7.54 7.66
CA ILE A 451 -6.44 6.68 8.76
C ILE A 451 -7.36 5.48 8.93
N SER A 452 -8.69 5.70 8.94
CA SER A 452 -9.65 4.61 9.11
C SER A 452 -9.57 3.58 7.98
N LEU A 453 -9.37 4.02 6.74
CA LEU A 453 -9.17 3.14 5.59
C LEU A 453 -7.87 2.34 5.74
N TRP A 454 -6.77 3.02 6.06
CA TRP A 454 -5.46 2.39 6.19
C TRP A 454 -5.38 1.39 7.34
N GLU A 455 -6.02 1.66 8.48
CA GLU A 455 -6.12 0.70 9.59
C GLU A 455 -6.79 -0.61 9.16
N VAL A 456 -7.82 -0.54 8.31
CA VAL A 456 -8.49 -1.73 7.76
C VAL A 456 -7.56 -2.49 6.81
N MET A 457 -6.84 -1.77 5.95
CA MET A 457 -5.88 -2.38 5.02
C MET A 457 -4.68 -3.01 5.74
N TRP A 458 -4.10 -2.32 6.72
CA TRP A 458 -2.99 -2.85 7.50
C TRP A 458 -3.42 -4.02 8.39
N ALA A 459 -4.68 -4.05 8.85
CA ALA A 459 -5.23 -5.24 9.50
C ALA A 459 -5.31 -6.43 8.55
N ASP A 460 -5.67 -6.23 7.28
CA ASP A 460 -5.65 -7.31 6.28
C ASP A 460 -4.24 -7.82 6.05
N GLN A 461 -3.28 -6.91 5.89
CA GLN A 461 -1.87 -7.26 5.74
C GLN A 461 -1.32 -7.97 6.97
N ALA A 462 -1.65 -7.51 8.19
CA ALA A 462 -1.25 -8.17 9.42
C ALA A 462 -1.83 -9.58 9.55
N ALA A 463 -3.09 -9.78 9.13
CA ALA A 463 -3.68 -11.11 9.10
C ALA A 463 -2.95 -12.05 8.14
N ILE A 464 -2.59 -11.56 6.96
CA ILE A 464 -1.86 -12.33 5.94
C ILE A 464 -0.46 -12.68 6.44
N ARG A 465 0.29 -11.71 6.99
CA ARG A 465 1.63 -11.93 7.56
C ARG A 465 1.62 -12.96 8.70
N ALA A 466 0.59 -12.94 9.54
CA ALA A 466 0.45 -13.88 10.65
C ALA A 466 -0.10 -15.25 10.21
N GLY A 467 -0.26 -15.51 8.91
CA GLY A 467 -0.77 -16.79 8.41
C GLY A 467 -2.20 -17.10 8.86
N ILE A 468 -3.01 -16.07 9.19
CA ILE A 468 -4.39 -16.25 9.64
C ILE A 468 -5.24 -16.64 8.40
N GLY A 469 -5.25 -17.94 8.13
CA GLY A 469 -5.77 -18.52 6.88
C GLY A 469 -7.26 -18.26 6.63
N LYS A 470 -7.65 -18.44 5.35
CA LYS A 470 -9.03 -18.28 4.86
C LYS A 470 -10.05 -19.05 5.72
N SER A 471 -9.71 -20.25 6.20
CA SER A 471 -10.58 -21.09 7.05
C SER A 471 -10.86 -20.50 8.45
N ALA A 472 -9.89 -19.82 9.06
CA ALA A 472 -10.08 -19.12 10.32
C ALA A 472 -11.07 -17.95 10.13
N TRP A 473 -10.97 -17.27 8.99
CA TRP A 473 -11.87 -16.19 8.60
C TRP A 473 -13.28 -16.66 8.18
N SER A 474 -13.39 -17.79 7.49
CA SER A 474 -14.67 -18.42 7.12
C SER A 474 -15.50 -18.81 8.34
N ARG A 475 -14.87 -19.30 9.42
CA ARG A 475 -15.54 -19.58 10.71
C ARG A 475 -16.06 -18.32 11.41
N ILE A 476 -15.56 -17.15 11.03
CA ILE A 476 -15.69 -15.88 11.78
C ILE A 476 -16.90 -15.01 11.36
N ARG A 477 -17.78 -15.49 10.46
CA ARG A 477 -18.99 -14.80 9.95
C ARG A 477 -18.72 -13.48 9.19
N GLN A 478 -17.60 -13.41 8.47
CA GLN A 478 -17.31 -12.37 7.47
C GLN A 478 -16.77 -13.09 6.23
N ARG A 479 -17.49 -13.05 5.08
CA ARG A 479 -17.21 -13.95 3.94
C ARG A 479 -16.10 -13.47 3.00
N ALA A 480 -15.67 -12.21 3.02
CA ALA A 480 -14.47 -11.81 2.27
C ALA A 480 -13.22 -12.02 3.14
N PRO A 481 -12.27 -12.87 2.73
CA PRO A 481 -10.99 -12.99 3.42
C PRO A 481 -10.21 -11.66 3.39
N PRO A 482 -9.15 -11.52 4.20
CA PRO A 482 -8.10 -10.54 3.95
C PRO A 482 -7.62 -10.65 2.50
N THR A 483 -7.56 -9.51 1.82
CA THR A 483 -7.05 -9.42 0.46
C THR A 483 -6.08 -8.25 0.39
N ASP A 484 -5.02 -8.44 -0.36
CA ASP A 484 -4.01 -7.43 -0.61
C ASP A 484 -4.51 -6.29 -1.50
N ASP A 485 -5.60 -6.53 -2.24
CA ASP A 485 -6.10 -5.62 -3.27
C ASP A 485 -7.35 -4.83 -2.84
N LEU A 486 -7.71 -4.86 -1.54
CA LEU A 486 -8.92 -4.19 -1.02
C LEU A 486 -9.00 -2.71 -1.43
N LEU A 487 -7.85 -2.02 -1.48
CA LEU A 487 -7.75 -0.64 -1.95
C LEU A 487 -8.24 -0.49 -3.40
N LEU A 488 -7.85 -1.40 -4.30
CA LEU A 488 -8.20 -1.34 -5.72
C LEU A 488 -9.71 -1.57 -5.91
N TYR A 489 -10.30 -2.47 -5.13
CA TYR A 489 -11.75 -2.63 -5.08
C TYR A 489 -12.46 -1.38 -4.56
N ALA A 490 -11.89 -0.70 -3.55
CA ALA A 490 -12.43 0.58 -3.08
C ALA A 490 -12.31 1.68 -4.15
N ILE A 491 -11.20 1.75 -4.89
CA ILE A 491 -11.03 2.67 -6.02
C ILE A 491 -12.10 2.40 -7.09
N ALA A 492 -12.24 1.15 -7.54
CA ALA A 492 -13.27 0.78 -8.50
C ALA A 492 -14.70 1.08 -8.00
N ALA A 493 -14.99 0.80 -6.73
CA ALA A 493 -16.28 1.14 -6.11
C ALA A 493 -16.57 2.65 -6.13
N SER A 494 -15.55 3.49 -5.90
CA SER A 494 -15.70 4.95 -5.95
C SER A 494 -16.07 5.45 -7.35
N VAL A 495 -15.48 4.86 -8.40
CA VAL A 495 -15.79 5.16 -9.81
C VAL A 495 -17.19 4.68 -10.17
N LEU A 496 -17.53 3.43 -9.82
CA LEU A 496 -18.86 2.84 -10.07
C LEU A 496 -19.98 3.63 -9.38
N LYS A 497 -19.74 4.21 -8.20
CA LYS A 497 -20.70 5.09 -7.53
C LYS A 497 -21.03 6.35 -8.36
N ARG A 498 -20.11 6.81 -9.20
CA ARG A 498 -20.29 7.95 -10.12
C ARG A 498 -20.72 7.55 -11.52
N ARG A 499 -21.02 6.26 -11.77
CA ARG A 499 -21.44 5.72 -13.07
C ARG A 499 -22.42 6.62 -13.82
N LYS A 500 -23.54 7.00 -13.18
CA LYS A 500 -24.59 7.80 -13.82
C LYS A 500 -24.04 9.13 -14.33
N LEU A 501 -23.28 9.82 -13.48
CA LEU A 501 -22.66 11.10 -13.81
C LEU A 501 -21.64 10.96 -14.95
N ILE A 502 -20.80 9.92 -14.91
CA ILE A 502 -19.76 9.69 -15.93
C ILE A 502 -20.39 9.45 -17.30
N ILE A 503 -21.45 8.63 -17.37
CA ILE A 503 -22.11 8.30 -18.64
C ILE A 503 -22.93 9.47 -19.18
N GLU A 504 -23.67 10.17 -18.32
CA GLU A 504 -24.62 11.19 -18.78
C GLU A 504 -23.98 12.57 -18.99
N LYS A 505 -22.90 12.89 -18.26
CA LYS A 505 -22.34 14.26 -18.21
C LYS A 505 -20.95 14.39 -18.82
N TYR A 506 -20.13 13.35 -18.76
CA TYR A 506 -18.72 13.45 -19.15
C TYR A 506 -18.45 12.87 -20.53
N SER A 507 -17.74 13.67 -21.33
CA SER A 507 -17.44 13.44 -22.74
C SER A 507 -15.94 13.35 -23.04
N SER A 508 -15.09 13.44 -22.01
CA SER A 508 -13.64 13.31 -22.14
C SER A 508 -13.00 12.71 -20.89
N MET A 509 -11.81 12.10 -21.05
CA MET A 509 -11.00 11.62 -19.93
C MET A 509 -10.68 12.73 -18.92
N ASP A 510 -10.39 13.95 -19.39
CA ASP A 510 -10.02 15.08 -18.53
C ASP A 510 -11.15 15.51 -17.58
N GLU A 511 -12.41 15.42 -18.02
CA GLU A 511 -13.57 15.69 -17.17
C GLU A 511 -13.70 14.65 -16.06
N ILE A 512 -13.51 13.37 -16.39
CA ILE A 512 -13.53 12.27 -15.42
C ILE A 512 -12.37 12.44 -14.42
N LEU A 513 -11.18 12.78 -14.88
CA LEU A 513 -10.02 13.06 -14.04
C LEU A 513 -10.29 14.25 -13.09
N ARG A 514 -10.87 15.35 -13.58
CA ARG A 514 -11.24 16.50 -12.73
C ARG A 514 -12.26 16.11 -11.66
N GLU A 515 -13.27 15.33 -12.02
CA GLU A 515 -14.27 14.82 -11.09
C GLU A 515 -13.63 13.94 -10.00
N CYS A 516 -12.80 13.00 -10.42
CA CYS A 516 -12.07 12.09 -9.55
C CYS A 516 -11.13 12.84 -8.60
N ASN A 517 -10.48 13.90 -9.09
CA ASN A 517 -9.61 14.73 -8.27
C ASN A 517 -10.37 15.62 -7.27
N SER A 518 -11.65 15.89 -7.53
CA SER A 518 -12.51 16.74 -6.71
C SER A 518 -13.36 15.93 -5.71
N MET A 519 -13.00 14.67 -5.44
CA MET A 519 -13.75 13.80 -4.53
C MET A 519 -13.49 14.05 -3.04
N ALA A 520 -12.50 14.87 -2.69
CA ALA A 520 -12.13 15.19 -1.32
C ALA A 520 -13.35 15.61 -0.49
N GLY A 521 -13.60 14.93 0.63
CA GLY A 521 -14.73 15.22 1.53
C GLY A 521 -16.10 14.74 1.07
N HIS A 522 -16.23 14.14 -0.11
CA HIS A 522 -17.51 13.63 -0.66
C HIS A 522 -17.68 12.11 -0.53
N LEU A 523 -16.68 11.43 0.02
CA LEU A 523 -16.70 9.98 0.22
C LEU A 523 -17.04 9.66 1.69
N ASP A 524 -17.76 8.55 1.90
CA ASP A 524 -17.98 7.93 3.22
C ASP A 524 -17.13 6.66 3.21
N VAL A 525 -16.04 6.66 3.98
CA VAL A 525 -15.06 5.55 3.99
C VAL A 525 -15.70 4.20 4.32
N TRP A 526 -16.68 4.16 5.20
CA TRP A 526 -17.32 2.91 5.62
C TRP A 526 -18.28 2.40 4.55
N LYS A 527 -19.00 3.31 3.88
CA LYS A 527 -19.79 2.94 2.69
C LYS A 527 -18.88 2.45 1.56
N LEU A 528 -17.75 3.12 1.35
CA LEU A 528 -16.76 2.74 0.35
C LEU A 528 -16.21 1.33 0.58
N LEU A 529 -15.86 1.00 1.82
CA LEU A 529 -15.43 -0.34 2.22
C LEU A 529 -16.55 -1.38 2.08
N ASP A 530 -17.80 -1.03 2.36
CA ASP A 530 -18.97 -1.89 2.15
C ASP A 530 -19.17 -2.22 0.66
N ASP A 531 -19.06 -1.20 -0.20
CA ASP A 531 -19.16 -1.35 -1.65
C ASP A 531 -17.97 -2.18 -2.20
N ALA A 532 -16.75 -1.93 -1.71
CA ALA A 532 -15.55 -2.71 -2.04
C ALA A 532 -15.69 -4.18 -1.64
N HIS A 533 -16.23 -4.46 -0.44
CA HIS A 533 -16.51 -5.82 0.03
C HIS A 533 -17.40 -6.58 -0.94
N ASN A 534 -18.47 -5.93 -1.42
CA ASN A 534 -19.40 -6.55 -2.35
C ASN A 534 -18.71 -6.89 -3.68
N LEU A 535 -17.77 -6.05 -4.14
CA LEU A 535 -16.97 -6.35 -5.34
C LEU A 535 -16.01 -7.52 -5.09
N VAL A 536 -15.30 -7.55 -3.96
CA VAL A 536 -14.41 -8.68 -3.60
C VAL A 536 -15.21 -9.99 -3.59
N VAL A 537 -16.33 -10.05 -2.86
CA VAL A 537 -17.14 -11.28 -2.76
C VAL A 537 -17.70 -11.74 -4.11
N THR A 538 -17.94 -10.83 -5.05
CA THR A 538 -18.59 -11.17 -6.33
C THR A 538 -17.62 -11.38 -7.49
N LEU A 539 -16.42 -10.81 -7.43
CA LEU A 539 -15.50 -10.72 -8.56
C LEU A 539 -14.09 -11.25 -8.28
N HIS A 540 -13.67 -11.42 -7.02
CA HIS A 540 -12.29 -11.77 -6.69
C HIS A 540 -11.83 -13.05 -7.40
N ASP A 541 -12.55 -14.15 -7.22
CA ASP A 541 -12.19 -15.43 -7.85
C ASP A 541 -12.20 -15.34 -9.39
N LYS A 542 -13.13 -14.57 -9.98
CA LYS A 542 -13.21 -14.40 -11.44
C LYS A 542 -12.02 -13.65 -12.02
N ILE A 543 -11.51 -12.70 -11.25
CA ILE A 543 -10.37 -11.86 -11.65
C ILE A 543 -9.07 -12.64 -11.43
N GLU A 544 -8.93 -13.38 -10.33
CA GLU A 544 -7.78 -14.25 -10.06
C GLU A 544 -7.62 -15.36 -11.11
N THR A 545 -8.72 -16.00 -11.55
CA THR A 545 -8.66 -17.03 -12.62
C THR A 545 -8.41 -16.47 -14.03
N SER A 546 -8.39 -15.15 -14.19
CA SER A 546 -8.13 -14.46 -15.47
C SER A 546 -6.69 -13.93 -15.58
N PHE A 547 -5.83 -14.34 -14.64
CA PHE A 547 -4.38 -14.19 -14.67
C PHE A 547 -3.76 -15.58 -14.87
#